data_AF-A0A938B085-F1
#
_entry.id   AF-A0A938B085-F1
#
_cell.length_a   1.000
_cell.length_b   1.000
_cell.length_c   1.000
_cell.angle_alpha   90.00
_cell.angle_beta   90.00
_cell.angle_gamma   90.00
#
_symmetry.space_group_name_H-M   'P 1'
#
loop_
_entity.id
_entity.type
_entity.pdbx_description
1 polymer ?
#
loop_
_entity_poly.entity_id
_entity_poly.type
_entity_poly.pdbx_seq_one_letter_code
_entity_poly.pdbx_strand_id
1 'polypeptide(L)'
;VDVVHVEKQGNVIKTLGATRLDPEDRMIDDYTRIKGGLWHPQFRKQRLINLVNSRAWYAGFDALMCNMPYEQSVGSKAFRHDAREALSQEGALWKKEGQLTMADDDLTAMDTTESQNIGNVGCEALVYRVVGVYLYRKLKSKYQLEWSAVKDNPRLHSEYENTREKLARETFLAVRSRSGLDFTDYFASTLCSVAQPLSEQQYVALAQALYEDTEKVRTLTMLALAARS
;
A
#
# COMPACT_ATOMS: atom_id res chain seq x y z
N VAL A 1 25.50 6.85 -16.98
CA VAL A 1 25.87 5.69 -16.13
C VAL A 1 25.78 4.43 -16.98
N ASP A 2 26.89 3.71 -17.13
CA ASP A 2 26.89 2.45 -17.88
C ASP A 2 26.62 1.29 -16.93
N VAL A 3 25.56 0.54 -17.19
CA VAL A 3 25.20 -0.68 -16.47
C VAL A 3 25.66 -1.86 -17.29
N VAL A 4 26.58 -2.65 -16.72
CA VAL A 4 27.13 -3.84 -17.38
C VAL A 4 26.74 -5.07 -16.57
N HIS A 5 25.96 -5.96 -17.17
CA HIS A 5 25.66 -7.27 -16.59
C HIS A 5 26.78 -8.22 -16.99
N VAL A 6 27.52 -8.70 -16.01
CA VAL A 6 28.62 -9.64 -16.20
C VAL A 6 28.38 -10.93 -15.42
N GLU A 7 28.74 -12.06 -16.02
CA GLU A 7 28.76 -13.37 -15.38
C GLU A 7 30.19 -13.88 -15.33
N LYS A 8 30.64 -14.31 -14.15
CA LYS A 8 31.95 -14.92 -13.98
C LYS A 8 31.83 -16.43 -14.17
N GLN A 9 32.44 -16.95 -15.24
CA GLN A 9 32.56 -18.39 -15.50
C GLN A 9 34.03 -18.80 -15.38
N GLY A 10 34.41 -19.31 -14.20
CA GLY A 10 35.81 -19.61 -13.88
C GLY A 10 36.68 -18.34 -13.85
N ASN A 11 37.70 -18.29 -14.72
CA ASN A 11 38.58 -17.12 -14.90
C ASN A 11 38.11 -16.15 -16.00
N VAL A 12 37.00 -16.44 -16.68
CA VAL A 12 36.48 -15.58 -17.75
C VAL A 12 35.30 -14.76 -17.22
N ILE A 13 35.32 -13.46 -17.47
CA ILE A 13 34.19 -12.56 -17.23
C ILE A 13 33.46 -12.37 -18.55
N LYS A 14 32.25 -12.92 -18.66
CA LYS A 14 31.40 -12.79 -19.84
C LYS A 14 30.46 -11.61 -19.65
N THR A 15 30.49 -10.66 -20.59
CA THR A 15 29.51 -9.57 -20.60
C THR A 15 28.21 -10.11 -21.21
N LEU A 16 27.15 -10.14 -20.42
CA LEU A 16 25.82 -10.61 -20.82
C LEU A 16 24.96 -9.47 -21.40
N GLY A 17 25.25 -8.23 -21.03
CA GLY A 17 24.59 -7.06 -21.58
C GLY A 17 25.22 -5.77 -21.08
N ALA A 18 25.09 -4.72 -21.88
CA ALA A 18 25.47 -3.37 -21.51
C ALA A 18 24.33 -2.42 -21.89
N THR A 19 24.03 -1.48 -21.01
CA THR A 19 23.02 -0.44 -21.26
C THR A 19 23.51 0.87 -20.66
N ARG A 20 23.33 1.95 -21.41
CA ARG A 20 23.58 3.29 -20.93
C ARG A 20 22.30 3.87 -20.37
N LEU A 21 22.37 4.34 -19.13
CA LEU A 21 21.33 5.10 -18.48
C LEU A 21 21.83 6.54 -18.33
N ASP A 22 21.02 7.51 -18.77
CA ASP A 22 21.26 8.92 -18.52
C ASP A 22 20.32 9.33 -17.37
N PRO A 23 20.77 9.24 -16.10
CA PRO A 23 19.90 9.47 -14.95
C PRO A 23 19.56 10.95 -14.82
N GLU A 24 18.28 11.23 -14.59
CA GLU A 24 17.84 12.54 -14.11
C GLU A 24 18.19 12.69 -12.62
N ASP A 25 18.38 13.91 -12.14
CA ASP A 25 18.72 14.18 -10.73
C ASP A 25 17.70 13.57 -9.77
N ARG A 26 16.40 13.66 -10.12
CA ARG A 26 15.31 13.06 -9.35
C ARG A 26 15.44 11.54 -9.22
N MET A 27 15.95 10.86 -10.25
CA MET A 27 16.16 9.42 -10.20
C MET A 27 17.27 9.03 -9.21
N ILE A 28 18.29 9.88 -9.05
CA ILE A 28 19.39 9.64 -8.10
C ILE A 28 18.86 9.75 -6.66
N ASP A 29 18.02 10.75 -6.39
CA ASP A 29 17.38 10.94 -5.09
C ASP A 29 16.45 9.76 -4.75
N ASP A 30 15.60 9.36 -5.71
CA ASP A 30 14.67 8.24 -5.52
C ASP A 30 15.42 6.90 -5.39
N TYR A 31 16.53 6.70 -6.11
CA TYR A 31 17.41 5.54 -5.94
C TYR A 31 18.00 5.49 -4.52
N THR A 32 18.52 6.63 -4.04
CA THR A 32 19.11 6.72 -2.69
C THR A 32 18.07 6.40 -1.62
N ARG A 33 16.84 6.88 -1.79
CA ARG A 33 15.70 6.57 -0.92
C ARG A 33 15.36 5.08 -0.92
N ILE A 34 15.25 4.47 -2.10
CA ILE A 34 14.93 3.04 -2.26
C ILE A 34 16.03 2.15 -1.65
N LYS A 35 17.30 2.51 -1.87
CA LYS A 35 18.45 1.74 -1.37
C LYS A 35 18.53 1.72 0.15
N GLY A 36 18.25 2.86 0.81
CA GLY A 36 18.36 3.01 2.25
C GLY A 36 17.12 2.60 3.06
N GLY A 37 15.93 2.63 2.46
CA GLY A 37 14.66 2.48 3.21
C GLY A 37 13.96 1.13 3.11
N LEU A 38 14.19 0.35 2.05
CA LEU A 38 13.41 -0.87 1.78
C LEU A 38 14.16 -2.12 2.21
N TRP A 39 13.50 -3.05 2.90
CA TRP A 39 14.09 -4.25 3.49
C TRP A 39 13.91 -5.50 2.62
N HIS A 40 12.77 -5.62 1.94
CA HIS A 40 12.39 -6.81 1.19
C HIS A 40 13.05 -6.84 -0.20
N PRO A 41 13.88 -7.85 -0.53
CA PRO A 41 14.66 -7.87 -1.76
C PRO A 41 13.82 -7.75 -3.04
N GLN A 42 12.69 -8.46 -3.12
CA GLN A 42 11.83 -8.43 -4.30
C GLN A 42 11.05 -7.12 -4.42
N PHE A 43 10.68 -6.52 -3.29
CA PHE A 43 10.00 -5.22 -3.27
C PHE A 43 10.96 -4.13 -3.78
N ARG A 44 12.18 -4.13 -3.23
CA ARG A 44 13.25 -3.23 -3.66
C ARG A 44 13.58 -3.41 -5.15
N LYS A 45 13.72 -4.66 -5.61
CA LYS A 45 13.93 -4.97 -7.03
C LYS A 45 12.83 -4.38 -7.91
N GLN A 46 11.56 -4.58 -7.56
CA GLN A 46 10.43 -4.05 -8.33
C GLN A 46 10.44 -2.51 -8.35
N ARG A 47 10.67 -1.86 -7.21
CA ARG A 47 10.81 -0.39 -7.13
C ARG A 47 11.94 0.15 -8.01
N LEU A 48 13.09 -0.51 -8.02
CA LEU A 48 14.23 -0.13 -8.87
C LEU A 48 13.93 -0.31 -10.35
N ILE A 49 13.27 -1.42 -10.73
CA ILE A 49 12.81 -1.64 -12.11
C ILE A 49 11.84 -0.55 -12.55
N ASN A 50 10.90 -0.15 -11.67
CA ASN A 50 9.95 0.91 -11.98
C ASN A 50 10.65 2.26 -12.13
N LEU A 51 11.60 2.57 -11.26
CA LEU A 51 12.40 3.80 -11.33
C LEU A 51 13.17 3.91 -12.65
N VAL A 52 13.92 2.86 -13.01
CA VAL A 52 14.74 2.85 -14.25
C VAL A 52 13.87 2.93 -15.51
N ASN A 53 12.67 2.34 -15.49
CA ASN A 53 11.76 2.35 -16.63
C ASN A 53 10.77 3.52 -16.63
N SER A 54 10.92 4.51 -15.74
CA SER A 54 9.98 5.64 -15.59
C SER A 54 8.52 5.21 -15.44
N ARG A 55 8.27 4.12 -14.70
CA ARG A 55 6.94 3.60 -14.41
C ARG A 55 6.47 4.07 -13.04
N ALA A 56 5.14 4.10 -12.86
CA ALA A 56 4.54 4.30 -11.55
C ALA A 56 5.12 3.32 -10.53
N TRP A 57 5.34 3.80 -9.30
CA TRP A 57 6.09 3.05 -8.32
C TRP A 57 5.46 1.70 -7.94
N TYR A 58 4.14 1.62 -8.01
CA TYR A 58 3.33 0.43 -7.69
C TYR A 58 3.21 -0.53 -8.88
N ALA A 59 3.69 -0.17 -10.07
CA ALA A 59 3.52 -1.01 -11.27
C ALA A 59 4.18 -2.40 -11.09
N GLY A 60 3.49 -3.46 -11.49
CA GLY A 60 3.97 -4.84 -11.43
C GLY A 60 3.90 -5.49 -10.04
N PHE A 61 3.45 -4.77 -9.01
CA PHE A 61 3.23 -5.36 -7.68
C PHE A 61 2.04 -6.32 -7.66
N ASP A 62 1.05 -6.13 -8.52
CA ASP A 62 -0.02 -7.09 -8.78
C ASP A 62 0.52 -8.46 -9.19
N ALA A 63 1.33 -8.51 -10.25
CA ALA A 63 1.94 -9.74 -10.72
C ALA A 63 2.90 -10.32 -9.66
N LEU A 64 3.65 -9.47 -8.95
CA LEU A 64 4.54 -9.89 -7.87
C LEU A 64 3.74 -10.61 -6.76
N MET A 65 2.66 -10.00 -6.28
CA MET A 65 1.85 -10.53 -5.17
C MET A 65 0.96 -11.72 -5.57
N CYS A 66 0.57 -11.81 -6.85
CA CYS A 66 -0.13 -12.96 -7.40
C CYS A 66 0.76 -14.20 -7.50
N ASN A 67 2.04 -14.03 -7.87
CA ASN A 67 2.97 -15.14 -8.10
C ASN A 67 3.79 -15.54 -6.86
N MET A 68 3.82 -14.69 -5.83
CA MET A 68 4.57 -14.92 -4.61
C MET A 68 3.73 -15.64 -3.55
N PRO A 69 4.30 -16.59 -2.79
CA PRO A 69 3.65 -17.15 -1.60
C PRO A 69 3.24 -16.05 -0.61
N TYR A 70 2.19 -16.30 0.17
CA TYR A 70 1.67 -15.32 1.13
C TYR A 70 2.75 -14.93 2.15
N GLU A 71 3.53 -15.91 2.62
CA GLU A 71 4.58 -15.78 3.63
C GLU A 71 5.73 -14.87 3.18
N GLN A 72 5.96 -14.77 1.87
CA GLN A 72 6.98 -13.92 1.27
C GLN A 72 6.44 -12.54 0.86
N SER A 73 5.11 -12.40 0.76
CA SER A 73 4.43 -11.13 0.48
C SER A 73 3.83 -10.56 1.76
N VAL A 74 2.50 -10.49 1.88
CA VAL A 74 1.80 -9.85 3.01
C VAL A 74 2.12 -10.48 4.37
N GLY A 75 2.47 -11.77 4.41
CA GLY A 75 2.92 -12.43 5.63
C GLY A 75 4.32 -12.01 6.09
N SER A 76 5.15 -11.47 5.19
CA SER A 76 6.52 -11.04 5.51
C SER A 76 6.53 -9.66 6.18
N LYS A 77 7.08 -9.58 7.39
CA LYS A 77 7.27 -8.30 8.11
C LYS A 77 8.03 -7.27 7.27
N ALA A 78 9.02 -7.71 6.49
CA ALA A 78 9.81 -6.84 5.63
C ALA A 78 8.97 -6.27 4.47
N PHE A 79 8.11 -7.07 3.86
CA PHE A 79 7.23 -6.60 2.79
C PHE A 79 6.18 -5.62 3.32
N ARG A 80 5.59 -5.91 4.49
CA ARG A 80 4.63 -5.02 5.16
C ARG A 80 5.25 -3.65 5.49
N HIS A 81 6.46 -3.67 6.03
CA HIS A 81 7.24 -2.47 6.28
C HIS A 81 7.43 -1.64 5.00
N ASP A 82 7.92 -2.28 3.94
CA ASP A 82 8.22 -1.59 2.67
C ASP A 82 6.96 -1.04 1.98
N ALA A 83 5.85 -1.77 2.04
CA ALA A 83 4.56 -1.28 1.55
C ALA A 83 4.10 -0.05 2.33
N ARG A 84 4.27 -0.05 3.65
CA ARG A 84 3.93 1.09 4.52
C ARG A 84 4.83 2.29 4.24
N GLU A 85 6.12 2.09 4.12
CA GLU A 85 7.09 3.14 3.76
C GLU A 85 6.75 3.74 2.39
N ALA A 86 6.53 2.90 1.38
CA ALA A 86 6.19 3.37 0.03
C ALA A 86 4.88 4.18 0.01
N LEU A 87 3.80 3.69 0.65
CA LEU A 87 2.53 4.41 0.70
C LEU A 87 2.62 5.72 1.50
N SER A 88 3.43 5.74 2.56
CA SER A 88 3.62 6.94 3.40
C SER A 88 4.44 8.02 2.69
N GLN A 89 5.42 7.62 1.88
CA GLN A 89 6.28 8.53 1.13
C GLN A 89 5.56 9.16 -0.07
N GLU A 90 4.78 8.35 -0.79
CA GLU A 90 4.06 8.79 -1.99
C GLU A 90 2.76 9.53 -1.62
N GLY A 91 2.20 9.24 -0.46
CA GLY A 91 1.06 9.93 0.13
C GLY A 91 1.47 10.87 1.26
N ALA A 92 2.35 11.85 1.01
CA ALA A 92 2.76 12.89 1.97
C ALA A 92 1.59 13.79 2.45
N LEU A 93 0.57 13.18 3.06
CA LEU A 93 -0.66 13.75 3.59
C LEU A 93 -0.83 13.43 5.09
N TRP A 94 0.02 12.60 5.69
CA TRP A 94 -0.10 12.26 7.12
C TRP A 94 0.81 13.07 8.06
N LYS A 95 1.78 13.84 7.54
CA LYS A 95 2.74 14.57 8.41
C LYS A 95 2.13 15.77 9.18
N LYS A 96 0.83 16.04 9.05
CA LYS A 96 0.10 16.98 9.93
C LYS A 96 -1.13 16.39 10.64
N GLU A 97 -1.38 15.08 10.52
CA GLU A 97 -2.29 14.35 11.40
C GLU A 97 -1.44 13.41 12.26
N GLY A 98 -0.82 13.96 13.30
CA GLY A 98 -0.39 13.11 14.42
C GLY A 98 -1.58 12.26 14.86
N GLN A 99 -1.35 10.96 15.13
CA GLN A 99 -2.33 9.99 15.62
C GLN A 99 -3.29 9.32 14.60
N LEU A 100 -2.74 8.62 13.60
CA LEU A 100 -3.35 7.33 13.21
C LEU A 100 -2.39 6.15 13.34
N THR A 101 -1.28 6.36 14.01
CA THR A 101 -0.90 5.42 15.06
C THR A 101 -1.96 5.56 16.15
N MET A 102 -2.93 4.63 16.18
CA MET A 102 -3.28 4.04 17.46
C MET A 102 -3.63 5.06 18.57
N ALA A 103 -4.42 6.08 18.25
CA ALA A 103 -5.12 6.88 19.25
C ALA A 103 -6.55 7.07 18.76
N ASP A 104 -7.42 6.35 19.44
CA ASP A 104 -8.85 6.49 19.43
C ASP A 104 -9.21 7.87 19.98
N ASP A 105 -10.12 8.52 19.28
CA ASP A 105 -11.50 8.63 19.75
C ASP A 105 -12.36 9.33 18.70
N ASP A 106 -11.75 9.78 17.59
CA ASP A 106 -12.40 10.78 16.75
C ASP A 106 -12.42 10.47 15.25
N LEU A 107 -12.87 9.28 14.89
CA LEU A 107 -13.31 9.01 13.51
C LEU A 107 -14.75 9.53 13.24
N THR A 108 -15.32 10.27 14.19
CA THR A 108 -16.69 10.81 14.14
C THR A 108 -16.76 12.33 14.02
N ALA A 109 -15.74 13.09 14.45
CA ALA A 109 -15.70 14.55 14.25
C ALA A 109 -14.62 14.96 13.24
N MET A 110 -14.83 14.62 11.96
CA MET A 110 -14.25 15.44 10.91
C MET A 110 -15.25 16.57 10.64
N ASP A 111 -15.17 17.61 11.47
CA ASP A 111 -15.89 18.86 11.28
C ASP A 111 -15.55 19.40 9.89
N THR A 112 -16.57 19.88 9.18
CA THR A 112 -16.54 20.19 7.74
C THR A 112 -15.86 21.54 7.48
N THR A 113 -14.91 21.92 8.33
CA THR A 113 -14.50 23.30 8.53
C THR A 113 -12.99 23.41 8.56
N GLU A 114 -12.32 22.97 7.49
CA GLU A 114 -11.04 23.53 7.04
C GLU A 114 -10.72 23.08 5.60
N SER A 115 -11.68 23.37 4.72
CA SER A 115 -11.45 23.47 3.27
C SER A 115 -10.54 24.66 2.98
N GLN A 116 -9.24 24.44 2.69
CA GLN A 116 -8.46 25.27 1.75
C GLN A 116 -7.25 24.58 1.06
N ASN A 117 -7.10 23.24 1.12
CA ASN A 117 -6.06 22.53 0.33
C ASN A 117 -6.49 21.17 -0.25
N ILE A 118 -7.79 21.02 -0.56
CA ILE A 118 -8.45 19.74 -0.89
C ILE A 118 -8.33 19.37 -2.39
N GLY A 119 -7.55 20.12 -3.18
CA GLY A 119 -7.60 20.05 -4.64
C GLY A 119 -7.02 18.80 -5.32
N ASN A 120 -6.24 17.93 -4.67
CA ASN A 120 -5.66 16.77 -5.37
C ASN A 120 -5.17 15.66 -4.43
N VAL A 121 -6.07 15.01 -3.70
CA VAL A 121 -5.70 13.78 -2.96
C VAL A 121 -5.53 12.65 -3.97
N GLY A 122 -4.29 12.18 -4.15
CA GLY A 122 -3.98 11.09 -5.08
C GLY A 122 -4.75 9.80 -4.77
N CYS A 123 -5.06 9.03 -5.82
CA CYS A 123 -5.77 7.75 -5.73
C CYS A 123 -5.14 6.79 -4.70
N GLU A 124 -3.82 6.81 -4.59
CA GLU A 124 -3.01 6.05 -3.65
C GLU A 124 -3.44 6.32 -2.20
N ALA A 125 -3.62 7.59 -1.84
CA ALA A 125 -4.04 8.00 -0.51
C ALA A 125 -5.51 7.66 -0.24
N LEU A 126 -6.39 7.80 -1.24
CA LEU A 126 -7.81 7.43 -1.14
C LEU A 126 -7.98 5.94 -0.87
N VAL A 127 -7.30 5.09 -1.65
CA VAL A 127 -7.35 3.63 -1.47
C VAL A 127 -6.78 3.23 -0.11
N TYR A 128 -5.65 3.80 0.28
CA TYR A 128 -5.05 3.52 1.59
C TYR A 128 -5.98 3.89 2.76
N ARG A 129 -6.70 5.01 2.64
CA ARG A 129 -7.70 5.46 3.63
C ARG A 129 -8.88 4.51 3.69
N VAL A 130 -9.49 4.19 2.55
CA VAL A 130 -10.67 3.29 2.47
C VAL A 130 -10.37 1.93 3.10
N VAL A 131 -9.21 1.36 2.78
CA VAL A 131 -8.76 0.08 3.36
C VAL A 131 -8.56 0.19 4.87
N GLY A 132 -7.91 1.25 5.33
CA GLY A 132 -7.70 1.48 6.78
C GLY A 132 -9.01 1.60 7.56
N VAL A 133 -9.95 2.40 7.04
CA VAL A 133 -11.28 2.60 7.65
C VAL A 133 -12.08 1.31 7.63
N TYR A 134 -12.05 0.55 6.54
CA TYR A 134 -12.71 -0.76 6.46
C TYR A 134 -12.20 -1.70 7.55
N LEU A 135 -10.88 -1.90 7.67
CA LEU A 135 -10.30 -2.79 8.67
C LEU A 135 -10.69 -2.37 10.09
N TYR A 136 -10.54 -1.07 10.41
CA TYR A 136 -10.90 -0.54 11.73
C TYR A 136 -12.38 -0.75 12.06
N ARG A 137 -13.30 -0.32 11.17
CA ARG A 137 -14.74 -0.43 11.42
C ARG A 137 -15.21 -1.88 11.47
N LYS A 138 -14.58 -2.78 10.72
CA LYS A 138 -14.88 -4.21 10.77
C LYS A 138 -14.37 -4.85 12.06
N LEU A 139 -13.21 -4.44 12.57
CA LEU A 139 -12.71 -4.87 13.89
C LEU A 139 -13.66 -4.45 15.01
N LYS A 140 -14.04 -3.17 15.02
CA LYS A 140 -14.99 -2.60 15.99
C LYS A 140 -16.36 -3.30 15.93
N SER A 141 -16.97 -3.40 14.75
CA SER A 141 -18.34 -3.92 14.62
C SER A 141 -18.45 -5.44 14.80
N LYS A 142 -17.52 -6.23 14.25
CA LYS A 142 -17.61 -7.69 14.25
C LYS A 142 -16.94 -8.33 15.48
N TYR A 143 -15.85 -7.75 15.96
CA TYR A 143 -15.03 -8.33 17.02
C TYR A 143 -15.09 -7.52 18.32
N GLN A 144 -15.72 -6.34 18.33
CA GLN A 144 -15.80 -5.46 19.50
C GLN A 144 -14.41 -5.07 20.02
N LEU A 145 -13.44 -5.02 19.11
CA LEU A 145 -12.05 -4.70 19.39
C LEU A 145 -11.78 -3.25 18.93
N GLU A 146 -11.64 -2.37 19.90
CA GLU A 146 -11.23 -0.96 19.70
C GLU A 146 -9.84 -0.75 20.30
N TRP A 147 -9.02 0.04 19.63
CA TRP A 147 -7.64 0.22 20.05
C TRP A 147 -7.52 0.83 21.46
N SER A 148 -8.46 1.69 21.84
CA SER A 148 -8.46 2.45 23.10
C SER A 148 -8.60 1.54 24.28
N ALA A 149 -9.46 0.56 24.11
CA ALA A 149 -9.74 -0.46 25.09
C ALA A 149 -8.60 -1.49 25.20
N VAL A 150 -7.76 -1.64 24.17
CA VAL A 150 -6.75 -2.72 24.12
C VAL A 150 -5.30 -2.28 24.30
N LYS A 151 -4.96 -1.01 24.06
CA LYS A 151 -3.56 -0.52 24.01
C LYS A 151 -2.77 -0.77 25.30
N ASP A 152 -3.43 -0.66 26.45
CA ASP A 152 -2.79 -0.80 27.77
C ASP A 152 -2.84 -2.24 28.30
N ASN A 153 -3.50 -3.16 27.59
CA ASN A 153 -3.63 -4.56 27.97
C ASN A 153 -2.87 -5.47 26.99
N PRO A 154 -1.70 -6.02 27.36
CA PRO A 154 -0.87 -6.82 26.46
C PRO A 154 -1.58 -8.03 25.82
N ARG A 155 -2.54 -8.63 26.53
CA ARG A 155 -3.30 -9.78 26.03
C ARG A 155 -4.29 -9.35 24.94
N LEU A 156 -5.08 -8.31 25.23
CA LEU A 156 -6.06 -7.78 24.27
C LEU A 156 -5.37 -7.11 23.08
N HIS A 157 -4.20 -6.50 23.29
CA HIS A 157 -3.36 -5.97 22.22
C HIS A 157 -2.93 -7.08 21.25
N SER A 158 -2.44 -8.21 21.76
CA SER A 158 -2.08 -9.36 20.92
C SER A 158 -3.30 -9.91 20.17
N GLU A 159 -4.45 -9.99 20.81
CA GLU A 159 -5.71 -10.42 20.19
C GLU A 159 -6.16 -9.47 19.07
N TYR A 160 -6.05 -8.16 19.29
CA TYR A 160 -6.31 -7.11 18.31
C TYR A 160 -5.42 -7.26 17.09
N GLU A 161 -4.10 -7.34 17.28
CA GLU A 161 -3.13 -7.46 16.19
C GLU A 161 -3.33 -8.74 15.39
N ASN A 162 -3.55 -9.89 16.05
CA ASN A 162 -3.81 -11.17 15.38
C ASN A 162 -5.12 -11.13 14.58
N THR A 163 -6.16 -10.52 15.13
CA THR A 163 -7.47 -10.43 14.46
C THR A 163 -7.43 -9.46 13.28
N ARG A 164 -6.70 -8.34 13.43
CA ARG A 164 -6.43 -7.41 12.32
C ARG A 164 -5.64 -8.10 11.21
N GLU A 165 -4.56 -8.79 11.55
CA GLU A 165 -3.73 -9.50 10.56
C GLU A 165 -4.57 -10.58 9.83
N LYS A 166 -5.40 -11.33 10.56
CA LYS A 166 -6.32 -12.31 9.97
C LYS A 166 -7.31 -11.67 9.01
N LEU A 167 -7.95 -10.56 9.40
CA LEU A 167 -8.91 -9.85 8.56
C LEU A 167 -8.24 -9.26 7.31
N ALA A 168 -7.07 -8.64 7.47
CA ALA A 168 -6.29 -8.10 6.36
C ALA A 168 -5.87 -9.20 5.40
N ARG A 169 -5.46 -10.37 5.90
CA ARG A 169 -5.15 -11.56 5.10
C ARG A 169 -6.34 -12.06 4.30
N GLU A 170 -7.48 -12.29 4.95
CA GLU A 170 -8.71 -12.75 4.27
C GLU A 170 -9.12 -11.79 3.16
N THR A 171 -9.08 -10.49 3.46
CA THR A 171 -9.41 -9.42 2.49
C THR A 171 -8.38 -9.38 1.35
N PHE A 172 -7.09 -9.52 1.64
CA PHE A 172 -6.03 -9.55 0.63
C PHE A 172 -6.20 -10.71 -0.34
N LEU A 173 -6.45 -11.92 0.18
CA LEU A 173 -6.67 -13.11 -0.65
C LEU A 173 -7.90 -12.94 -1.54
N ALA A 174 -8.97 -12.32 -1.03
CA ALA A 174 -10.17 -12.02 -1.79
C ALA A 174 -9.90 -11.00 -2.92
N VAL A 175 -9.13 -9.94 -2.65
CA VAL A 175 -8.75 -8.97 -3.70
C VAL A 175 -7.84 -9.62 -4.74
N ARG A 176 -6.86 -10.41 -4.29
CA ARG A 176 -5.88 -11.07 -5.16
C ARG A 176 -6.53 -12.03 -6.15
N SER A 177 -7.62 -12.71 -5.75
CA SER A 177 -8.32 -13.68 -6.58
C SER A 177 -9.30 -13.07 -7.58
N ARG A 178 -9.46 -11.74 -7.61
CA ARG A 178 -10.41 -11.02 -8.46
C ARG A 178 -9.66 -10.06 -9.39
N SER A 179 -10.29 -9.72 -10.50
CA SER A 179 -9.81 -8.73 -11.49
C SER A 179 -11.01 -8.09 -12.20
N GLY A 180 -10.78 -6.96 -12.89
CA GLY A 180 -11.82 -6.28 -13.66
C GLY A 180 -13.10 -6.01 -12.84
N LEU A 181 -14.27 -6.30 -13.43
CA LEU A 181 -15.58 -6.06 -12.82
C LEU A 181 -15.78 -6.78 -11.48
N ASP A 182 -15.32 -8.03 -11.36
CA ASP A 182 -15.43 -8.80 -10.12
C ASP A 182 -14.70 -8.11 -8.95
N PHE A 183 -13.56 -7.48 -9.23
CA PHE A 183 -12.86 -6.68 -8.23
C PHE A 183 -13.61 -5.40 -7.90
N THR A 184 -14.13 -4.68 -8.89
CA THR A 184 -14.90 -3.44 -8.69
C THR A 184 -16.14 -3.69 -7.82
N ASP A 185 -16.89 -4.75 -8.12
CA ASP A 185 -18.07 -5.15 -7.34
C ASP A 185 -17.70 -5.54 -5.92
N TYR A 186 -16.62 -6.30 -5.74
CA TYR A 186 -16.11 -6.64 -4.42
C TYR A 186 -15.67 -5.39 -3.63
N PHE A 187 -14.94 -4.47 -4.28
CA PHE A 187 -14.47 -3.24 -3.65
C PHE A 187 -15.66 -2.40 -3.15
N ALA A 188 -16.64 -2.15 -4.02
CA ALA A 188 -17.83 -1.37 -3.68
C ALA A 188 -18.69 -2.06 -2.62
N SER A 189 -18.97 -3.36 -2.76
CA SER A 189 -19.85 -4.09 -1.84
C SER A 189 -19.21 -4.39 -0.49
N THR A 190 -17.89 -4.56 -0.42
CA THR A 190 -17.19 -5.02 0.78
C THR A 190 -16.39 -3.90 1.44
N LEU A 191 -15.47 -3.26 0.72
CA LEU A 191 -14.61 -2.23 1.30
C LEU A 191 -15.37 -0.92 1.58
N CYS A 192 -16.39 -0.62 0.77
CA CYS A 192 -17.30 0.50 1.00
C CYS A 192 -18.58 0.11 1.79
N SER A 193 -18.63 -1.10 2.38
CA SER A 193 -19.76 -1.52 3.23
C SER A 193 -19.88 -0.76 4.56
N VAL A 194 -18.85 0.02 4.89
CA VAL A 194 -18.82 0.88 6.07
C VAL A 194 -18.78 2.33 5.61
N ALA A 195 -19.37 3.26 6.37
CA ALA A 195 -19.28 4.67 6.01
C ALA A 195 -17.82 5.13 5.88
N GLN A 196 -17.51 5.84 4.81
CA GLN A 196 -16.16 6.29 4.49
C GLN A 196 -16.07 7.81 4.70
N PRO A 197 -15.07 8.33 5.41
CA PRO A 197 -14.84 9.77 5.57
C PRO A 197 -14.19 10.33 4.29
N LEU A 198 -14.98 10.39 3.22
CA LEU A 198 -14.61 10.94 1.92
C LEU A 198 -15.54 12.09 1.58
N SER A 199 -14.98 13.17 1.04
CA SER A 199 -15.81 14.21 0.42
C SER A 199 -16.45 13.69 -0.88
N GLU A 200 -17.49 14.36 -1.36
CA GLU A 200 -18.13 14.01 -2.63
C GLU A 200 -17.14 13.96 -3.80
N GLN A 201 -16.24 14.93 -3.89
CA GLN A 201 -15.19 14.97 -4.92
C GLN A 201 -14.23 13.78 -4.83
N GLN A 202 -13.84 13.40 -3.61
CA GLN A 202 -12.97 12.24 -3.39
C GLN A 202 -13.67 10.93 -3.73
N TYR A 203 -14.97 10.84 -3.44
CA TYR A 203 -15.78 9.69 -3.80
C TYR A 203 -15.88 9.54 -5.32
N VAL A 204 -16.18 10.63 -6.04
CA VAL A 204 -16.23 10.64 -7.50
C VAL A 204 -14.88 10.27 -8.10
N ALA A 205 -13.77 10.82 -7.59
CA ALA A 205 -12.43 10.51 -8.06
C ALA A 205 -12.07 9.03 -7.86
N LEU A 206 -12.40 8.45 -6.70
CA LEU A 206 -12.18 7.03 -6.44
C LEU A 206 -13.06 6.14 -7.33
N ALA A 207 -14.33 6.50 -7.50
CA ALA A 207 -15.26 5.77 -8.37
C ALA A 207 -14.77 5.80 -9.82
N GLN A 208 -14.35 6.95 -10.32
CA GLN A 208 -13.78 7.08 -11.67
C GLN A 208 -12.52 6.22 -11.82
N ALA A 209 -11.60 6.26 -10.85
CA ALA A 209 -10.39 5.43 -10.86
C ALA A 209 -10.70 3.93 -10.84
N LEU A 210 -11.76 3.50 -10.14
CA LEU A 210 -12.20 2.10 -10.13
C LEU A 210 -12.65 1.60 -11.52
N TYR A 211 -13.24 2.48 -12.33
CA TYR A 211 -13.71 2.13 -13.68
C TYR A 211 -12.62 2.31 -14.75
N GLU A 212 -11.83 3.38 -14.66
CA GLU A 212 -10.83 3.72 -15.69
C GLU A 212 -9.49 3.01 -15.48
N ASP A 213 -9.10 2.75 -14.23
CA ASP A 213 -7.81 2.16 -13.87
C ASP A 213 -7.97 1.11 -12.76
N THR A 214 -8.85 0.14 -13.02
CA THR A 214 -9.22 -0.92 -12.06
C THR A 214 -8.01 -1.67 -11.51
N GLU A 215 -7.03 -2.00 -12.36
CA GLU A 215 -5.85 -2.75 -11.95
C GLU A 215 -4.89 -1.91 -11.08
N LYS A 216 -4.80 -0.59 -11.31
CA LYS A 216 -4.12 0.32 -10.38
C LYS A 216 -4.78 0.26 -9.01
N VAL A 217 -6.10 0.44 -8.94
CA VAL A 217 -6.83 0.44 -7.66
C VAL A 217 -6.68 -0.90 -6.95
N ARG A 218 -6.74 -2.01 -7.69
CA ARG A 218 -6.51 -3.36 -7.16
C ARG A 218 -5.12 -3.53 -6.58
N THR A 219 -4.10 -3.10 -7.32
CA THR A 219 -2.69 -3.15 -6.87
C THR A 219 -2.49 -2.34 -5.59
N LEU A 220 -3.00 -1.11 -5.57
CA LEU A 220 -2.94 -0.23 -4.41
C LEU A 220 -3.70 -0.80 -3.22
N THR A 221 -4.84 -1.46 -3.45
CA THR A 221 -5.63 -2.11 -2.40
C THR A 221 -4.83 -3.24 -1.76
N MET A 222 -4.18 -4.08 -2.56
CA MET A 222 -3.31 -5.16 -2.07
C MET A 222 -2.12 -4.62 -1.27
N LEU A 223 -1.47 -3.55 -1.75
CA LEU A 223 -0.38 -2.88 -1.03
C LEU A 223 -0.85 -2.23 0.28
N ALA A 224 -2.04 -1.61 0.27
CA ALA A 224 -2.65 -1.01 1.45
C ALA A 224 -2.96 -2.06 2.53
N LEU A 225 -3.50 -3.21 2.11
CA LEU A 225 -3.74 -4.35 3.01
C LEU A 225 -2.43 -4.91 3.58
N ALA A 226 -1.36 -4.95 2.79
CA ALA A 226 -0.03 -5.33 3.27
C ALA A 226 0.54 -4.34 4.29
N ALA A 227 0.35 -3.04 4.06
CA ALA A 227 0.86 -2.00 4.96
C ALA A 227 0.10 -1.93 6.29
N ARG A 228 -1.19 -2.30 6.28
CA ARG A 228 -2.13 -2.24 7.42
C ARG A 228 -2.30 -3.57 8.17
N SER A 229 -1.67 -4.67 7.73
CA SER A 229 -1.69 -5.94 8.45
C SER A 229 -0.76 -5.92 9.67
#